data_AF-A0A2W2E7Y9-F1
#
_entry.id   AF-A0A2W2E7Y9-F1
#
_cell.length_a   1.000
_cell.length_b   1.000
_cell.length_c   1.000
_cell.angle_alpha   90.00
_cell.angle_beta   90.00
_cell.angle_gamma   90.00
#
_symmetry.space_group_name_H-M   'P 1'
#
loop_
_entity.id
_entity.type
_entity.pdbx_description
1 polymer ?
#
loop_
_entity_poly.entity_id
_entity_poly.type
_entity_poly.pdbx_seq_one_letter_code
_entity_poly.pdbx_strand_id
1 'polypeptide(L)'
;GLDLPGGELVRVVAPYAVLALVAGVALVWRRLCAAGLAALLAGYAVPSSAVTVAGHVLPLEEDERERLIPKGALAAGRWLRDHSAPGDVVATDLHCLHPRWVACDSRHYWVSAFTERRVLVEGWAYAESTLSRAELFATPYLTLPYADPVRLAANDAVFRTPTAENVQHLATKYGVKWLFTGINPQLGKFARLRFRNATSSVYEIAPDTLARR
;
A
#
# COMPACT_ATOMS: atom_id res chain seq x y z
N GLY A 1 7.12 -37.93 73.10
CA GLY A 1 8.54 -37.77 72.74
C GLY A 1 8.68 -38.13 71.28
N LEU A 2 9.13 -37.19 70.47
CA LEU A 2 9.53 -37.42 69.08
C LEU A 2 10.96 -36.88 68.98
N ASP A 3 11.91 -37.74 69.32
CA ASP A 3 13.34 -37.47 69.17
C ASP A 3 13.67 -37.51 67.67
N LEU A 4 13.89 -36.33 67.09
CA LEU A 4 14.53 -36.23 65.78
C LEU A 4 16.03 -36.55 65.96
N PRO A 5 16.57 -37.58 65.30
CA PRO A 5 17.95 -37.99 65.47
C PRO A 5 18.87 -37.01 64.73
N GLY A 6 19.56 -36.16 65.48
CA GLY A 6 20.55 -35.24 64.93
C GLY A 6 21.18 -34.41 66.04
N GLY A 7 22.44 -34.70 66.38
CA GLY A 7 23.18 -33.98 67.42
C GLY A 7 23.24 -32.47 67.18
N GLU A 8 23.64 -31.70 68.20
CA GLU A 8 23.85 -30.23 68.22
C GLU A 8 24.23 -29.60 66.87
N LEU A 9 25.09 -30.28 66.10
CA LEU A 9 25.53 -29.94 64.75
C LEU A 9 24.39 -29.74 63.73
N VAL A 10 23.32 -30.53 63.77
CA VAL A 10 22.14 -30.39 62.87
C VAL A 10 21.33 -29.14 63.20
N ARG A 11 21.17 -28.80 64.48
CA ARG A 11 20.48 -27.58 64.92
C ARG A 11 21.23 -26.32 64.52
N VAL A 12 22.57 -26.39 64.48
CA VAL A 12 23.41 -25.27 64.04
C VAL A 12 23.46 -25.18 62.51
N VAL A 13 23.61 -26.30 61.79
CA VAL A 13 23.83 -26.28 60.32
C VAL A 13 22.53 -26.05 59.53
N ALA A 14 21.39 -26.56 60.00
CA ALA A 14 20.10 -26.42 59.31
C ALA A 14 19.70 -24.96 58.99
N PRO A 15 19.77 -23.98 59.90
CA PRO A 15 19.40 -22.59 59.58
C PRO A 15 20.35 -21.96 58.54
N TYR A 16 21.65 -22.27 58.58
CA TYR A 16 22.60 -21.77 57.57
C TYR A 16 22.40 -22.42 56.21
N ALA A 17 22.05 -23.71 56.15
CA ALA A 17 21.72 -24.39 54.92
C ALA A 17 20.44 -23.82 54.27
N VAL A 18 19.42 -23.51 55.08
CA VAL A 18 18.19 -22.85 54.62
C VAL A 18 18.50 -21.43 54.11
N LEU A 19 19.31 -20.65 54.83
CA LEU A 19 19.72 -19.31 54.40
C LEU A 19 20.52 -19.35 53.08
N ALA A 20 21.44 -20.31 52.93
CA ALA A 20 22.19 -20.50 51.70
C ALA A 20 21.29 -20.89 50.53
N LEU A 21 20.27 -21.72 50.77
CA LEU A 21 19.31 -22.14 49.76
C LEU A 21 18.38 -20.98 49.34
N VAL A 22 17.89 -20.19 50.30
CA VAL A 22 17.08 -18.98 50.02
C VAL A 22 17.91 -17.94 49.26
N ALA A 23 19.15 -17.71 49.66
CA ALA A 23 20.07 -16.81 48.95
C ALA A 23 20.35 -17.31 47.52
N GLY A 24 20.57 -18.61 47.33
CA GLY A 24 20.77 -19.23 46.02
C GLY A 24 19.55 -19.06 45.11
N VAL A 25 18.35 -19.33 45.62
CA VAL A 25 17.08 -19.16 44.88
C VAL A 25 16.85 -17.69 44.52
N ALA A 26 17.09 -16.75 45.45
CA ALA A 26 16.98 -15.32 45.18
C ALA A 26 17.97 -14.85 44.11
N LEU A 27 19.20 -15.38 44.11
CA LEU A 27 20.21 -15.05 43.10
C LEU A 27 19.82 -15.56 41.71
N VAL A 28 19.32 -16.79 41.63
CA VAL A 28 18.84 -17.40 40.38
C VAL A 28 17.63 -16.63 39.85
N TRP A 29 16.68 -16.29 40.72
CA TRP A 29 15.50 -15.50 40.36
C TRP A 29 15.89 -14.13 39.80
N ARG A 30 16.82 -13.42 40.45
CA ARG A 30 17.34 -12.13 39.96
C ARG A 30 18.00 -12.26 38.59
N ARG A 31 18.77 -13.32 38.35
CA ARG A 31 19.38 -13.58 37.04
C ARG A 31 18.35 -13.86 35.95
N LEU A 32 17.30 -14.64 36.27
CA LEU A 32 16.19 -14.90 35.35
C LEU A 32 15.39 -13.64 35.03
N CYS A 33 15.09 -12.80 36.03
CA CYS A 33 14.43 -11.51 35.80
C CYS A 33 15.30 -10.55 34.96
N ALA A 34 16.60 -10.47 35.24
CA ALA A 34 17.52 -9.64 34.48
C ALA A 34 17.66 -10.12 33.02
N ALA A 35 17.74 -11.44 32.80
CA ALA A 35 17.76 -12.03 31.46
C ALA A 35 16.45 -11.78 30.71
N GLY A 36 15.30 -11.92 31.37
CA GLY A 36 13.99 -11.62 30.79
C GLY A 36 13.86 -10.15 30.40
N LEU A 37 14.29 -9.23 31.27
CA LEU A 37 14.28 -7.80 30.96
C LEU A 37 15.22 -7.46 29.80
N ALA A 38 16.42 -8.05 29.76
CA ALA A 38 17.36 -7.88 28.65
C ALA A 38 16.80 -8.41 27.33
N ALA A 39 16.11 -9.56 27.33
CA ALA A 39 15.45 -10.10 26.15
C ALA A 39 14.29 -9.21 25.67
N LEU A 40 13.52 -8.63 26.60
CA LEU A 40 12.40 -7.74 26.29
C LEU A 40 12.88 -6.40 25.70
N LEU A 41 13.96 -5.84 26.27
CA LEU A 41 14.65 -4.66 25.72
C LEU A 41 15.33 -4.96 24.38
N ALA A 42 15.93 -6.14 24.21
CA ALA A 42 16.51 -6.56 22.93
C ALA A 42 15.44 -6.77 21.85
N GLY A 43 14.27 -7.30 22.20
CA GLY A 43 13.12 -7.41 21.31
C GLY A 43 12.58 -6.06 20.87
N TYR A 44 12.60 -5.05 21.76
CA TYR A 44 12.28 -3.66 21.42
C TYR A 44 13.39 -2.94 20.64
N ALA A 45 14.64 -3.40 20.80
CA ALA A 45 15.81 -2.82 20.15
C ALA A 45 16.07 -3.38 18.76
N VAL A 46 15.34 -4.42 18.30
CA VAL A 46 15.34 -4.80 16.88
C VAL A 46 14.72 -3.63 16.13
N PRO A 47 15.51 -2.84 15.39
CA PRO A 47 14.97 -1.71 14.68
C PRO A 47 13.99 -2.25 13.65
N SER A 48 12.80 -1.67 13.55
CA SER A 48 11.86 -2.01 12.47
C SER A 48 12.55 -1.92 11.10
N SER A 49 13.53 -1.03 10.96
CA SER A 49 14.40 -0.92 9.80
C SER A 49 15.21 -2.18 9.49
N ALA A 50 15.67 -2.97 10.47
CA ALA A 50 16.39 -4.22 10.22
C ALA A 50 15.46 -5.29 9.63
N VAL A 51 14.21 -5.36 10.11
CA VAL A 51 13.18 -6.26 9.56
C VAL A 51 12.79 -5.81 8.14
N THR A 52 12.63 -4.51 7.91
CA THR A 52 12.33 -3.97 6.58
C THR A 52 13.47 -4.21 5.60
N VAL A 53 14.73 -3.99 6.01
CA VAL A 53 15.91 -4.25 5.18
C VAL A 53 15.99 -5.74 4.87
N ALA A 54 15.87 -6.63 5.86
CA ALA A 54 15.85 -8.07 5.65
C ALA A 54 14.78 -8.48 4.61
N GLY A 55 13.56 -7.94 4.70
CA GLY A 55 12.52 -8.19 3.70
C GLY A 55 12.84 -7.68 2.28
N HIS A 56 13.72 -6.69 2.13
CA HIS A 56 14.14 -6.17 0.82
C HIS A 56 15.34 -6.92 0.22
N VAL A 57 16.35 -7.28 1.03
CA VAL A 57 17.56 -7.99 0.57
C VAL A 57 17.39 -9.50 0.51
N LEU A 58 16.50 -10.08 1.31
CA LEU A 58 16.20 -11.50 1.18
C LEU A 58 15.42 -11.73 -0.13
N PRO A 59 15.83 -12.71 -0.94
CA PRO A 59 15.13 -13.09 -2.16
C PRO A 59 13.84 -13.82 -1.78
N LEU A 60 12.85 -13.07 -1.32
CA LEU A 60 11.46 -13.51 -1.43
C LEU A 60 11.18 -13.69 -2.92
N GLU A 61 10.54 -14.80 -3.28
CA GLU A 61 10.18 -15.07 -4.67
C GLU A 61 9.46 -13.85 -5.26
N GLU A 62 9.77 -13.49 -6.51
CA GLU A 62 9.23 -12.30 -7.18
C GLU A 62 7.68 -12.30 -7.24
N ASP A 63 7.06 -13.46 -7.01
CA ASP A 63 5.61 -13.68 -6.89
C ASP A 63 5.03 -13.34 -5.50
N GLU A 64 5.84 -13.32 -4.43
CA GLU A 64 5.39 -12.96 -3.08
C GLU A 64 5.42 -11.45 -2.82
N ARG A 65 6.20 -10.67 -3.58
CA ARG A 65 6.16 -9.21 -3.50
C ARG A 65 4.95 -8.71 -4.30
N GLU A 66 3.96 -8.16 -3.61
CA GLU A 66 2.81 -7.52 -4.25
C GLU A 66 3.30 -6.51 -5.32
N ARG A 67 3.13 -6.86 -6.60
CA ARG A 67 3.65 -6.06 -7.70
C ARG A 67 2.69 -4.91 -7.96
N LEU A 68 2.98 -3.77 -7.34
CA LEU A 68 2.18 -2.54 -7.41
C LEU A 68 2.01 -2.03 -8.85
N ILE A 69 3.02 -2.25 -9.70
CA ILE A 69 2.98 -1.91 -11.12
C ILE A 69 2.90 -3.20 -11.95
N PRO A 70 1.83 -3.41 -12.74
CA PRO A 70 1.66 -4.63 -13.53
C PRO A 70 2.79 -4.85 -14.56
N LYS A 71 3.14 -6.13 -14.82
CA LYS A 71 4.08 -6.49 -15.88
C LYS A 71 3.58 -5.97 -17.24
N GLY A 72 4.38 -5.18 -17.93
CA GLY A 72 4.00 -4.59 -19.22
C GLY A 72 3.32 -3.21 -19.13
N ALA A 73 3.04 -2.70 -17.93
CA ALA A 73 2.51 -1.35 -17.74
C ALA A 73 3.43 -0.26 -18.35
N LEU A 74 4.75 -0.41 -18.21
CA LEU A 74 5.73 0.49 -18.84
C LEU A 74 5.62 0.49 -20.37
N ALA A 75 5.42 -0.68 -20.98
CA ALA A 75 5.27 -0.78 -22.43
C ALA A 75 3.97 -0.11 -22.90
N ALA A 76 2.87 -0.29 -22.17
CA ALA A 76 1.60 0.39 -22.45
C ALA A 76 1.71 1.91 -22.28
N GLY A 77 2.38 2.37 -21.22
CA GLY A 77 2.61 3.79 -20.96
C GLY A 77 3.46 4.44 -22.05
N ARG A 78 4.60 3.83 -22.41
CA ARG A 78 5.47 4.30 -23.51
C ARG A 78 4.77 4.24 -24.87
N TRP A 79 3.95 3.21 -25.10
CA TRP A 79 3.14 3.17 -26.32
C TRP A 79 2.20 4.38 -26.39
N LEU A 80 1.44 4.66 -25.32
CA LEU A 80 0.57 5.84 -25.30
C LEU A 80 1.40 7.12 -25.43
N ARG A 81 2.60 7.15 -24.85
CA ARG A 81 3.52 8.25 -25.02
C ARG A 81 3.80 8.54 -26.50
N ASP A 82 4.24 7.53 -27.21
CA ASP A 82 4.67 7.70 -28.59
C ASP A 82 3.48 7.91 -29.58
N HIS A 83 2.22 7.80 -29.11
CA HIS A 83 1.01 7.86 -29.93
C HIS A 83 -0.02 8.92 -29.50
N SER A 84 0.34 9.83 -28.58
CA SER A 84 -0.52 10.94 -28.16
C SER A 84 0.20 12.28 -28.24
N ALA A 85 -0.56 13.38 -28.28
CA ALA A 85 0.04 14.71 -28.16
C ALA A 85 0.43 14.99 -26.69
N PRO A 86 1.47 15.80 -26.41
CA PRO A 86 1.88 16.15 -25.04
C PRO A 86 0.78 16.84 -24.22
N GLY A 87 -0.15 17.53 -24.89
CA GLY A 87 -1.27 18.22 -24.26
C GLY A 87 -2.51 17.34 -24.02
N ASP A 88 -2.51 16.09 -24.48
CA ASP A 88 -3.67 15.20 -24.33
C ASP A 88 -3.87 14.80 -22.87
N VAL A 89 -5.14 14.63 -22.48
CA VAL A 89 -5.54 14.21 -21.14
C VAL A 89 -5.93 12.74 -21.13
N VAL A 90 -5.40 12.01 -20.15
CA VAL A 90 -5.66 10.59 -19.91
C VAL A 90 -6.58 10.44 -18.70
N ALA A 91 -7.62 9.61 -18.79
CA ALA A 91 -8.37 9.14 -17.62
C ALA A 91 -7.91 7.71 -17.26
N THR A 92 -7.93 7.39 -15.97
CA THR A 92 -7.55 6.05 -15.47
C THR A 92 -8.28 5.70 -14.17
N ASP A 93 -8.56 4.41 -13.98
CA ASP A 93 -9.04 3.84 -12.72
C ASP A 93 -7.91 3.34 -11.81
N LEU A 94 -6.66 3.47 -12.26
CA LEU A 94 -5.47 2.94 -11.57
C LEU A 94 -4.91 3.95 -10.56
N HIS A 95 -5.76 4.55 -9.73
CA HIS A 95 -5.38 5.62 -8.80
C HIS A 95 -5.19 5.16 -7.33
N CYS A 96 -5.64 3.94 -6.98
CA CYS A 96 -5.40 3.33 -5.67
C CYS A 96 -4.29 2.27 -5.75
N LEU A 97 -3.36 2.30 -4.80
CA LEU A 97 -2.29 1.32 -4.67
C LEU A 97 -2.84 -0.07 -4.34
N HIS A 98 -3.78 -0.12 -3.39
CA HIS A 98 -4.46 -1.34 -2.95
C HIS A 98 -5.98 -1.17 -3.13
N PRO A 99 -6.54 -1.45 -4.32
CA PRO A 99 -7.95 -1.18 -4.61
C PRO A 99 -8.94 -2.03 -3.79
N ARG A 100 -8.46 -3.07 -3.09
CA ARG A 100 -9.27 -3.95 -2.23
C ARG A 100 -9.30 -3.52 -0.76
N TRP A 101 -8.54 -2.51 -0.37
CA TRP A 101 -8.55 -2.02 1.00
C TRP A 101 -9.80 -1.18 1.28
N VAL A 102 -10.18 -1.10 2.56
CA VAL A 102 -11.35 -0.32 3.01
C VAL A 102 -11.20 1.16 2.64
N ALA A 103 -9.96 1.67 2.63
CA ALA A 103 -9.63 3.01 2.18
C ALA A 103 -8.62 2.95 1.02
N CYS A 104 -8.81 3.83 0.03
CA CYS A 104 -7.89 3.97 -1.08
C CYS A 104 -6.56 4.57 -0.61
N ASP A 105 -5.48 3.82 -0.75
CA ASP A 105 -4.12 4.36 -0.66
C ASP A 105 -3.79 5.08 -1.98
N SER A 106 -3.86 6.41 -1.97
CA SER A 106 -3.82 7.27 -3.15
C SER A 106 -2.40 7.62 -3.64
N ARG A 107 -1.43 6.73 -3.42
CA ARG A 107 -0.02 6.91 -3.82
C ARG A 107 0.34 6.38 -5.21
N HIS A 108 -0.64 6.10 -6.06
CA HIS A 108 -0.41 5.43 -7.33
C HIS A 108 -0.23 6.46 -8.47
N TYR A 109 1.02 6.68 -8.92
CA TYR A 109 1.37 7.75 -9.88
C TYR A 109 2.08 7.26 -11.16
N TRP A 110 2.06 5.95 -11.46
CA TRP A 110 2.88 5.43 -12.55
C TRP A 110 2.26 5.65 -13.93
N VAL A 111 0.95 5.89 -14.04
CA VAL A 111 0.30 6.15 -15.33
C VAL A 111 0.81 7.49 -15.86
N SER A 112 0.79 8.56 -15.05
CA SER A 112 1.37 9.84 -15.46
C SER A 112 2.87 9.72 -15.72
N ALA A 113 3.61 8.97 -14.90
CA ALA A 113 5.06 8.80 -15.06
C ALA A 113 5.45 8.09 -16.37
N PHE A 114 4.77 6.98 -16.73
CA PHE A 114 5.13 6.21 -17.92
C PHE A 114 4.53 6.76 -19.20
N THR A 115 3.35 7.36 -19.09
CA THR A 115 2.76 8.01 -20.23
C THR A 115 3.44 9.34 -20.49
N GLU A 116 3.90 10.08 -19.47
CA GLU A 116 4.32 11.49 -19.55
C GLU A 116 3.17 12.43 -19.98
N ARG A 117 1.91 12.07 -19.66
CA ARG A 117 0.71 12.88 -20.01
C ARG A 117 0.03 13.40 -18.75
N ARG A 118 -0.76 14.46 -18.94
CA ARG A 118 -1.71 14.91 -17.91
C ARG A 118 -2.74 13.83 -17.66
N VAL A 119 -2.92 13.44 -16.40
CA VAL A 119 -3.97 12.49 -15.99
C VAL A 119 -5.09 13.27 -15.30
N LEU A 120 -6.35 12.94 -15.61
CA LEU A 120 -7.54 13.61 -15.07
C LEU A 120 -7.63 13.45 -13.55
N VAL A 121 -7.61 12.19 -13.10
CA VAL A 121 -7.49 11.79 -11.70
C VAL A 121 -6.52 10.62 -11.65
N GLU A 122 -5.46 10.76 -10.87
CA GLU A 122 -4.49 9.71 -10.54
C GLU A 122 -4.27 9.74 -9.01
N GLY A 123 -3.17 9.19 -8.49
CA GLY A 123 -2.79 9.38 -7.10
C GLY A 123 -2.91 10.86 -6.67
N TRP A 124 -3.34 11.09 -5.42
CA TRP A 124 -3.52 12.43 -4.86
C TRP A 124 -2.96 12.60 -3.46
N ALA A 125 -2.34 11.57 -2.87
CA ALA A 125 -1.74 11.62 -1.53
C ALA A 125 -0.81 12.83 -1.32
N TYR A 126 -0.06 13.23 -2.36
CA TYR A 126 0.93 14.31 -2.29
C TYR A 126 0.43 15.62 -2.94
N ALA A 127 -0.83 15.66 -3.38
CA ALA A 127 -1.41 16.90 -3.91
C ALA A 127 -1.57 17.91 -2.78
N GLU A 128 -1.38 19.20 -3.07
CA GLU A 128 -1.62 20.29 -2.12
C GLU A 128 -3.05 20.25 -1.55
N SER A 129 -4.03 19.90 -2.39
CA SER A 129 -5.42 19.71 -1.99
C SER A 129 -5.65 18.56 -1.01
N THR A 130 -4.67 17.69 -0.82
CA THR A 130 -4.67 16.62 0.19
C THR A 130 -3.83 17.02 1.40
N LEU A 131 -2.61 17.50 1.18
CA LEU A 131 -1.68 17.85 2.25
C LEU A 131 -2.19 19.01 3.12
N SER A 132 -2.86 20.00 2.54
CA SER A 132 -3.49 21.11 3.28
C SER A 132 -4.62 20.67 4.22
N ARG A 133 -5.21 19.48 3.99
CA ARG A 133 -6.26 18.88 4.83
C ARG A 133 -5.74 17.77 5.75
N ALA A 134 -4.46 17.40 5.60
CA ALA A 134 -3.86 16.36 6.41
C ALA A 134 -3.48 16.91 7.78
N GLU A 135 -4.17 16.45 8.81
CA GLU A 135 -3.84 16.78 10.18
C GLU A 135 -2.72 15.87 10.70
N LEU A 136 -1.65 16.48 11.20
CA LEU A 136 -0.56 15.78 11.85
C LEU A 136 -1.09 14.90 12.98
N PHE A 137 -0.74 13.61 12.95
CA PHE A 137 -1.12 12.60 13.95
C PHE A 137 -2.62 12.25 14.06
N ALA A 138 -3.48 12.77 13.18
CA ALA A 138 -4.91 12.43 13.19
C ALA A 138 -5.34 11.67 11.93
N THR A 139 -5.21 12.30 10.75
CA THR A 139 -5.69 11.70 9.50
C THR A 139 -4.54 11.38 8.55
N PRO A 140 -4.32 10.10 8.19
CA PRO A 140 -3.30 9.75 7.21
C PRO A 140 -3.59 10.40 5.85
N TYR A 141 -2.68 11.21 5.34
CA TYR A 141 -2.79 11.84 4.02
C TYR A 141 -2.95 10.81 2.88
N LEU A 142 -2.50 9.57 3.12
CA LEU A 142 -2.60 8.43 2.20
C LEU A 142 -4.05 8.08 1.84
N THR A 143 -4.95 8.18 2.82
CA THR A 143 -6.33 7.70 2.75
C THR A 143 -7.37 8.82 2.71
N LEU A 144 -6.92 10.08 2.71
CA LEU A 144 -7.81 11.21 2.54
C LEU A 144 -8.54 11.10 1.20
N PRO A 145 -9.85 11.43 1.15
CA PRO A 145 -10.59 11.38 -0.11
C PRO A 145 -10.07 12.47 -1.06
N TYR A 146 -10.19 12.19 -2.36
CA TYR A 146 -9.91 13.17 -3.41
C TYR A 146 -10.73 14.44 -3.19
N ALA A 147 -10.10 15.61 -3.36
CA ALA A 147 -10.69 16.89 -3.00
C ALA A 147 -11.94 17.26 -3.83
N ASP A 148 -12.06 16.73 -5.05
CA ASP A 148 -13.20 16.94 -5.95
C ASP A 148 -13.95 15.61 -6.16
N PRO A 149 -14.87 15.23 -5.25
CA PRO A 149 -15.55 13.94 -5.32
C PRO A 149 -16.42 13.79 -6.58
N VAL A 150 -16.91 14.90 -7.15
CA VAL A 150 -17.69 14.89 -8.38
C VAL A 150 -16.82 14.50 -9.58
N ARG A 151 -15.59 15.03 -9.65
CA ARG A 151 -14.63 14.66 -10.70
C ARG A 151 -14.17 13.21 -10.57
N LEU A 152 -13.88 12.74 -9.35
CA LEU A 152 -13.53 11.32 -9.12
C LEU A 152 -14.67 10.40 -9.55
N ALA A 153 -15.92 10.70 -9.14
CA ALA A 153 -17.08 9.91 -9.54
C ALA A 153 -17.28 9.88 -11.07
N ALA A 154 -17.07 11.01 -11.76
CA ALA A 154 -17.16 11.06 -13.21
C ALA A 154 -16.07 10.22 -13.90
N ASN A 155 -14.83 10.25 -13.38
CA ASN A 155 -13.73 9.41 -13.86
C ASN A 155 -14.08 7.92 -13.68
N ASP A 156 -14.47 7.52 -12.48
CA ASP A 156 -14.69 6.12 -12.12
C ASP A 156 -15.90 5.51 -12.83
N ALA A 157 -16.93 6.31 -13.11
CA ALA A 157 -18.12 5.86 -13.82
C ALA A 157 -17.78 5.31 -15.22
N VAL A 158 -16.79 5.89 -15.92
CA VAL A 158 -16.36 5.39 -17.23
C VAL A 158 -15.77 3.99 -17.16
N PHE A 159 -15.01 3.66 -16.10
CA PHE A 159 -14.35 2.36 -15.97
C PHE A 159 -15.27 1.31 -15.34
N ARG A 160 -16.09 1.69 -14.36
CA ARG A 160 -16.98 0.79 -13.62
C ARG A 160 -18.23 0.42 -14.43
N THR A 161 -18.89 1.40 -15.02
CA THR A 161 -20.13 1.21 -15.79
C THR A 161 -20.05 2.01 -17.08
N PRO A 162 -19.27 1.54 -18.08
CA PRO A 162 -19.07 2.28 -19.33
C PRO A 162 -20.39 2.56 -20.04
N THR A 163 -20.63 3.83 -20.38
CA THR A 163 -21.73 4.27 -21.25
C THR A 163 -21.22 5.33 -22.22
N ALA A 164 -21.92 5.52 -23.34
CA ALA A 164 -21.59 6.57 -24.30
C ALA A 164 -21.65 7.96 -23.64
N GLU A 165 -22.61 8.17 -22.73
CA GLU A 165 -22.77 9.42 -21.97
C GLU A 165 -21.56 9.69 -21.06
N ASN A 166 -21.12 8.71 -20.27
CA ASN A 166 -19.99 8.89 -19.36
C ASN A 166 -18.70 9.21 -20.12
N VAL A 167 -18.44 8.49 -21.23
CA VAL A 167 -17.26 8.71 -22.07
C VAL A 167 -17.31 10.09 -22.74
N GLN A 168 -18.47 10.48 -23.26
CA GLN A 168 -18.68 11.81 -23.86
C GLN A 168 -18.54 12.92 -22.83
N HIS A 169 -19.04 12.72 -21.60
CA HIS A 169 -18.88 13.66 -20.50
C HIS A 169 -17.42 13.91 -20.18
N LEU A 170 -16.59 12.85 -20.08
CA LEU A 170 -15.15 13.01 -19.87
C LEU A 170 -14.45 13.78 -20.99
N ALA A 171 -14.78 13.45 -22.24
CA ALA A 171 -14.18 14.11 -23.40
C ALA A 171 -14.53 15.61 -23.46
N THR A 172 -15.80 15.95 -23.24
CA THR A 172 -16.30 17.33 -23.39
C THR A 172 -16.00 18.22 -22.19
N LYS A 173 -16.21 17.72 -20.96
CA LYS A 173 -16.03 18.51 -19.75
C LYS A 173 -14.57 18.62 -19.32
N TYR A 174 -13.81 17.54 -19.48
CA TYR A 174 -12.44 17.44 -18.95
C TYR A 174 -11.37 17.30 -20.03
N GLY A 175 -11.74 17.30 -21.31
CA GLY A 175 -10.79 17.21 -22.42
C GLY A 175 -10.09 15.86 -22.54
N VAL A 176 -10.64 14.80 -21.92
CA VAL A 176 -10.07 13.45 -21.98
C VAL A 176 -10.10 12.95 -23.41
N LYS A 177 -8.96 12.47 -23.89
CA LYS A 177 -8.84 11.80 -25.20
C LYS A 177 -8.50 10.32 -25.09
N TRP A 178 -7.90 9.93 -23.97
CA TRP A 178 -7.37 8.58 -23.77
C TRP A 178 -7.89 7.97 -22.48
N LEU A 179 -8.25 6.69 -22.54
CA LEU A 179 -8.59 5.88 -21.38
C LEU A 179 -7.49 4.83 -21.19
N PHE A 180 -6.82 4.87 -20.03
CA PHE A 180 -5.77 3.94 -19.66
C PHE A 180 -6.24 3.11 -18.47
N THR A 181 -6.32 1.79 -18.62
CA THR A 181 -6.85 0.92 -17.57
C THR A 181 -6.22 -0.47 -17.62
N GLY A 182 -6.58 -1.32 -16.66
CA GLY A 182 -6.40 -2.75 -16.77
C GLY A 182 -7.18 -3.36 -17.93
N ILE A 183 -7.35 -4.69 -17.94
CA ILE A 183 -8.14 -5.34 -18.99
C ILE A 183 -9.63 -5.03 -18.79
N ASN A 184 -10.17 -4.10 -19.59
CA ASN A 184 -11.59 -3.71 -19.57
C ASN A 184 -12.21 -3.70 -20.98
N PRO A 185 -12.64 -4.86 -21.51
CA PRO A 185 -13.15 -4.97 -22.88
C PRO A 185 -14.46 -4.20 -23.12
N GLN A 186 -15.24 -3.88 -22.07
CA GLN A 186 -16.51 -3.17 -22.21
C GLN A 186 -16.33 -1.74 -22.76
N LEU A 187 -15.18 -1.11 -22.48
CA LEU A 187 -14.82 0.19 -23.04
C LEU A 187 -14.77 0.20 -24.57
N GLY A 188 -14.49 -0.95 -25.20
CA GLY A 188 -14.42 -1.08 -26.65
C GLY A 188 -15.73 -0.77 -27.38
N LYS A 189 -16.87 -0.72 -26.66
CA LYS A 189 -18.17 -0.30 -27.20
C LYS A 189 -18.29 1.21 -27.38
N PHE A 190 -17.49 1.99 -26.65
CA PHE A 190 -17.63 3.45 -26.53
C PHE A 190 -16.35 4.21 -26.88
N ALA A 191 -15.21 3.52 -26.97
CA ALA A 191 -13.92 4.06 -27.33
C ALA A 191 -13.15 3.05 -28.18
N ARG A 192 -12.28 3.53 -29.06
CA ARG A 192 -11.51 2.69 -29.99
C ARG A 192 -10.32 2.09 -29.25
N LEU A 193 -10.23 0.76 -29.20
CA LEU A 193 -9.03 0.08 -28.68
C LEU A 193 -7.83 0.40 -29.57
N ARG A 194 -6.73 0.88 -28.97
CA ARG A 194 -5.49 1.20 -29.70
C ARG A 194 -4.30 0.35 -29.28
N PHE A 195 -4.24 -0.06 -28.01
CA PHE A 195 -3.21 -0.94 -27.49
C PHE A 195 -3.77 -1.90 -26.45
N ARG A 196 -3.27 -3.13 -26.43
CA ARG A 196 -3.55 -4.13 -25.40
C ARG A 196 -2.35 -5.04 -25.21
N ASN A 197 -2.01 -5.33 -23.96
CA ASN A 197 -1.13 -6.43 -23.58
C ASN A 197 -1.84 -7.34 -22.55
N ALA A 198 -1.11 -8.15 -21.80
CA ALA A 198 -1.70 -9.07 -20.82
C ALA A 198 -2.36 -8.38 -19.62
N THR A 199 -1.97 -7.14 -19.28
CA THR A 199 -2.40 -6.46 -18.04
C THR A 199 -3.09 -5.12 -18.26
N SER A 200 -2.93 -4.52 -19.45
CA SER A 200 -3.30 -3.13 -19.70
C SER A 200 -3.95 -2.97 -21.07
N SER A 201 -4.92 -2.06 -21.12
CA SER A 201 -5.60 -1.64 -22.35
C SER A 201 -5.60 -0.11 -22.45
N VAL A 202 -5.39 0.40 -23.67
CA VAL A 202 -5.45 1.83 -23.98
C VAL A 202 -6.49 2.05 -25.07
N TYR A 203 -7.46 2.91 -24.77
CA TYR A 203 -8.53 3.29 -25.68
C TYR A 203 -8.43 4.77 -26.01
N GLU A 204 -8.79 5.12 -27.24
CA GLU A 204 -8.93 6.48 -27.73
C GLU A 204 -10.41 6.84 -27.84
N ILE A 205 -10.80 7.99 -27.31
CA ILE A 205 -12.14 8.55 -27.50
C ILE A 205 -12.13 9.26 -28.85
N ALA A 206 -12.60 8.59 -29.89
CA ALA A 206 -12.59 9.15 -31.23
C ALA A 206 -13.68 10.23 -31.39
N PRO A 207 -13.46 11.29 -32.19
CA PRO A 207 -14.47 12.31 -32.47
C PRO A 207 -15.75 11.72 -33.09
N ASP A 208 -15.62 10.68 -33.90
CA ASP A 208 -16.68 9.97 -34.61
C ASP A 208 -17.48 8.99 -33.71
N THR A 209 -17.00 8.70 -32.50
CA THR A 209 -17.83 8.13 -31.43
C THR A 209 -18.75 9.16 -30.78
N LEU A 210 -18.46 10.46 -30.91
CA LEU A 210 -19.30 11.56 -30.40
C LEU A 210 -20.40 11.96 -31.39
N ALA A 211 -20.21 11.70 -32.69
CA ALA A 211 -21.09 12.12 -33.78
C ALA A 211 -22.15 11.07 -34.22
N ARG A 212 -22.04 9.82 -33.76
CA ARG A 212 -23.08 8.80 -33.98
C ARG A 212 -24.20 8.96 -32.93
N ARG A 213 -24.97 10.03 -33.06
CA ARG A 213 -26.32 10.19 -32.50
C ARG A 213 -27.23 10.83 -33.54
#